data_AF-A0A2T9ZI61-F1
#
_entry.id   AF-A0A2T9ZI61-F1
#
_cell.length_a   1.000
_cell.length_b   1.000
_cell.length_c   1.000
_cell.angle_alpha   90.00
_cell.angle_beta   90.00
_cell.angle_gamma   90.00
#
_symmetry.space_group_name_H-M   'P 1'
#
loop_
_entity.id
_entity.type
_entity.pdbx_description
1 polymer ?
#
loop_
_entity_poly.entity_id
_entity_poly.type
_entity_poly.pdbx_seq_one_letter_code
_entity_poly.pdbx_strand_id
1 'polypeptide(L)'
;MFKKGFSTKDINGRTMMKSSAIKSMKAKLIKQFPLIEPVIDEIFPKKVSVTLVKTKERITLYIVDNKIYFFQHFDDPLVPSLQLIHMYPDILEKAQVDRGAIKYVLSGANIMCPGLTSAGAHLPDHNIERGTMVSVMAEGKEHAMAVGITKMSTDEIKSVNKGIGIDLLLYLGDPVWKVVVD
;
A
#
# COMPACT_ATOMS: atom_id res chain seq x y z
N MET A 1 7.21 5.92 -2.29
CA MET A 1 6.42 7.12 -2.66
C MET A 1 6.85 8.36 -1.88
N PHE A 2 6.87 8.37 -0.54
CA PHE A 2 7.12 9.59 0.26
C PHE A 2 8.54 9.75 0.84
N LYS A 3 9.60 9.52 0.04
CA LYS A 3 10.98 9.44 0.57
C LYS A 3 11.59 10.80 1.00
N LYS A 4 11.07 11.94 0.53
CA LYS A 4 11.68 13.28 0.73
C LYS A 4 11.11 14.10 1.89
N GLY A 5 10.40 13.46 2.81
CA GLY A 5 9.64 14.18 3.85
C GLY A 5 8.32 14.68 3.28
N PHE A 6 7.24 14.54 4.05
CA PHE A 6 5.91 15.01 3.71
C PHE A 6 5.35 15.72 4.95
N SER A 7 4.72 16.86 4.74
CA SER A 7 4.13 17.66 5.80
C SER A 7 2.82 18.30 5.34
N THR A 8 2.05 18.85 6.29
CA THR A 8 0.82 19.60 5.99
C THR A 8 1.08 20.84 5.12
N LYS A 9 2.31 21.38 5.10
CA LYS A 9 2.72 22.49 4.22
C LYS A 9 2.78 22.11 2.74
N ASP A 10 2.70 20.83 2.43
CA ASP A 10 2.73 20.29 1.07
C ASP A 10 1.33 20.13 0.48
N ILE A 11 0.28 20.48 1.22
CA ILE A 11 -1.11 20.44 0.78
C ILE A 11 -1.42 21.67 -0.10
N ASN A 12 -1.89 21.42 -1.32
CA ASN A 12 -2.29 22.44 -2.30
C ASN A 12 -3.80 22.72 -2.30
N GLY A 13 -4.61 21.76 -1.86
CA GLY A 13 -6.07 21.94 -1.87
C GLY A 13 -6.82 20.71 -1.42
N ARG A 14 -8.08 20.93 -1.03
CA ARG A 14 -9.01 19.91 -0.57
C ARG A 14 -10.29 19.95 -1.38
N THR A 15 -10.85 18.79 -1.70
CA THR A 15 -12.11 18.71 -2.44
C THR A 15 -12.92 17.50 -1.98
N MET A 16 -14.18 17.72 -1.64
CA MET A 16 -15.10 16.64 -1.27
C MET A 16 -15.60 15.92 -2.53
N MET A 17 -15.61 14.59 -2.51
CA MET A 17 -16.10 13.79 -3.62
C MET A 17 -17.63 13.76 -3.64
N LYS A 18 -18.20 13.91 -4.83
CA LYS A 18 -19.64 13.68 -5.06
C LYS A 18 -19.94 12.18 -4.97
N SER A 19 -21.16 11.80 -4.60
CA SER A 19 -21.59 10.40 -4.48
C SER A 19 -21.37 9.58 -5.76
N SER A 20 -21.57 10.19 -6.93
CA SER A 20 -21.29 9.54 -8.23
C SER A 20 -19.81 9.23 -8.43
N ALA A 21 -18.91 10.12 -8.00
CA ALA A 21 -17.47 9.90 -8.06
C ALA A 21 -17.02 8.80 -7.08
N ILE A 22 -17.62 8.74 -5.88
CA ILE A 22 -17.38 7.67 -4.91
C ILE A 22 -17.80 6.32 -5.50
N LYS A 23 -18.97 6.24 -6.15
CA LYS A 23 -19.42 5.00 -6.83
C LYS A 23 -18.42 4.54 -7.90
N SER A 24 -17.93 5.44 -8.73
CA SER A 24 -16.90 5.13 -9.73
C SER A 24 -15.57 4.71 -9.10
N MET A 25 -15.19 5.32 -7.97
CA MET A 25 -13.99 4.95 -7.21
C MET A 25 -14.10 3.53 -6.64
N LYS A 26 -15.23 3.15 -6.05
CA LYS A 26 -15.47 1.77 -5.58
C LYS A 26 -15.28 0.76 -6.70
N ALA A 27 -15.87 1.00 -7.87
CA ALA A 27 -15.72 0.10 -9.01
C ALA A 27 -14.25 -0.03 -9.47
N LYS A 28 -13.48 1.07 -9.45
CA LYS A 28 -12.03 1.03 -9.73
C LYS A 28 -11.27 0.23 -8.69
N LEU A 29 -11.58 0.42 -7.40
CA LEU A 29 -10.94 -0.30 -6.30
C LEU A 29 -11.22 -1.80 -6.36
N ILE A 30 -12.46 -2.21 -6.61
CA ILE A 30 -12.82 -3.64 -6.76
C ILE A 30 -12.06 -4.26 -7.93
N LYS A 31 -11.95 -3.54 -9.06
CA LYS A 31 -11.17 -4.02 -10.21
C LYS A 31 -9.68 -4.16 -9.88
N GLN A 32 -9.13 -3.21 -9.12
CA GLN A 32 -7.70 -3.19 -8.78
C GLN A 32 -7.35 -4.18 -7.67
N PHE A 33 -8.25 -4.35 -6.69
CA PHE A 33 -8.11 -5.18 -5.51
C PHE A 33 -9.34 -6.07 -5.38
N PRO A 34 -9.45 -7.18 -6.14
CA PRO A 34 -10.65 -8.02 -6.09
C PRO A 34 -11.03 -8.47 -4.67
N LEU A 35 -10.04 -8.71 -3.81
CA LEU A 35 -10.22 -9.10 -2.41
C LEU A 35 -10.82 -8.00 -1.52
N ILE A 36 -10.93 -6.75 -2.00
CA ILE A 36 -11.58 -5.66 -1.26
C ILE A 36 -13.11 -5.72 -1.36
N GLU A 37 -13.66 -6.41 -2.36
CA GLU A 37 -15.09 -6.41 -2.66
C GLU A 37 -15.97 -6.78 -1.46
N PRO A 38 -15.64 -7.81 -0.65
CA PRO A 38 -16.46 -8.18 0.52
C PRO A 38 -16.56 -7.09 1.59
N VAL A 39 -15.57 -6.21 1.69
CA VAL A 39 -15.47 -5.17 2.74
C VAL A 39 -15.64 -3.74 2.19
N ILE A 40 -15.88 -3.57 0.89
CA ILE A 40 -15.89 -2.25 0.25
C ILE A 40 -16.98 -1.31 0.80
N ASP A 41 -18.11 -1.87 1.23
CA ASP A 41 -19.21 -1.10 1.82
C ASP A 41 -19.00 -0.78 3.30
N GLU A 42 -18.12 -1.52 3.99
CA GLU A 42 -17.64 -1.18 5.33
C GLU A 42 -16.63 -0.04 5.28
N ILE A 43 -15.73 -0.07 4.28
CA ILE A 43 -14.75 1.00 4.03
C ILE A 43 -15.47 2.29 3.58
N PHE A 44 -16.53 2.17 2.79
CA PHE A 44 -17.27 3.30 2.22
C PHE A 44 -18.78 3.17 2.45
N PRO A 45 -19.28 3.41 3.68
CA PRO A 45 -20.70 3.33 3.99
C PRO A 45 -21.52 4.37 3.21
N LYS A 46 -22.85 4.18 3.11
CA LYS A 46 -23.74 5.02 2.27
C LYS A 46 -23.64 6.53 2.51
N LYS A 47 -23.32 6.97 3.73
CA LYS A 47 -23.21 8.39 4.13
C LYS A 47 -21.75 8.82 4.37
N VAL A 48 -20.79 8.07 3.86
CA VAL A 48 -19.36 8.36 4.06
C VAL A 48 -18.96 9.68 3.41
N SER A 49 -18.13 10.45 4.11
CA SER A 49 -17.47 11.62 3.53
C SER A 49 -16.11 11.22 2.99
N VAL A 50 -15.88 11.47 1.70
CA VAL A 50 -14.56 11.24 1.07
C VAL A 50 -13.99 12.58 0.62
N THR A 51 -12.82 12.94 1.16
CA THR A 51 -12.09 14.17 0.83
C THR A 51 -10.81 13.83 0.09
N LEU A 52 -10.61 14.46 -1.07
CA LEU A 52 -9.36 14.44 -1.82
C LEU A 52 -8.47 15.57 -1.35
N VAL A 53 -7.27 15.24 -0.89
CA VAL A 53 -6.24 16.22 -0.53
C VAL A 53 -5.12 16.13 -1.55
N LYS A 54 -4.94 17.18 -2.34
CA LYS A 54 -3.88 17.26 -3.36
C LYS A 54 -2.63 17.85 -2.76
N THR A 55 -1.47 17.26 -3.07
CA THR A 55 -0.17 17.72 -2.58
C THR A 55 0.73 18.27 -3.71
N LYS A 56 1.84 18.92 -3.34
CA LYS A 56 2.82 19.50 -4.29
C LYS A 56 3.47 18.47 -5.20
N GLU A 57 3.71 17.25 -4.72
CA GLU A 57 4.35 16.18 -5.49
C GLU A 57 3.36 15.41 -6.37
N ARG A 58 2.21 16.01 -6.69
CA ARG A 58 1.13 15.38 -7.48
C ARG A 58 0.63 14.09 -6.87
N ILE A 59 0.69 14.01 -5.54
CA ILE A 59 0.09 12.93 -4.78
C ILE A 59 -1.28 13.40 -4.29
N THR A 60 -2.29 12.54 -4.45
CA THR A 60 -3.64 12.73 -3.94
C THR A 60 -3.86 11.76 -2.79
N LEU A 61 -4.25 12.29 -1.63
CA LEU A 61 -4.68 11.51 -0.47
C LEU A 61 -6.20 11.37 -0.52
N TYR A 62 -6.70 10.16 -0.30
CA TYR A 62 -8.12 9.85 -0.20
C TYR A 62 -8.46 9.65 1.27
N ILE A 63 -9.08 10.66 1.86
CA ILE A 63 -9.47 10.69 3.25
C ILE A 63 -10.91 10.24 3.36
N VAL A 64 -11.15 9.20 4.15
CA VAL A 64 -12.46 8.61 4.42
C VAL A 64 -12.69 8.69 5.93
N ASP A 65 -13.71 9.43 6.36
CA ASP A 65 -14.00 9.69 7.77
C ASP A 65 -12.75 10.09 8.59
N ASN A 66 -12.03 11.10 8.08
CA ASN A 66 -10.80 11.67 8.67
C ASN A 66 -9.59 10.72 8.76
N LYS A 67 -9.65 9.56 8.10
CA LYS A 67 -8.52 8.62 7.98
C LYS A 67 -8.02 8.56 6.55
N ILE A 68 -6.70 8.51 6.35
CA ILE A 68 -6.13 8.37 5.02
C ILE A 68 -6.18 6.89 4.63
N TYR A 69 -7.02 6.55 3.65
CA TYR A 69 -7.19 5.16 3.20
C TYR A 69 -6.41 4.84 1.93
N PHE A 70 -6.29 5.79 1.01
CA PHE A 70 -5.56 5.57 -0.23
C PHE A 70 -4.69 6.76 -0.63
N PHE A 71 -3.66 6.45 -1.41
CA PHE A 71 -2.77 7.40 -2.05
C PHE A 71 -2.78 7.18 -3.55
N GLN A 72 -2.59 8.24 -4.31
CA GLN A 72 -2.41 8.14 -5.75
C GLN A 72 -1.39 9.15 -6.22
N HIS A 73 -0.35 8.71 -6.91
CA HIS A 73 0.59 9.59 -7.57
C HIS A 73 0.13 9.75 -9.03
N PHE A 74 -0.23 10.97 -9.44
CA PHE A 74 -0.88 11.21 -10.74
C PHE A 74 -2.07 10.26 -11.00
N ASP A 75 -1.99 9.49 -12.07
CA ASP A 75 -2.96 8.51 -12.54
C ASP A 75 -2.46 7.07 -12.30
N ASP A 76 -1.41 6.90 -11.50
CA ASP A 76 -0.92 5.58 -11.07
C ASP A 76 -2.04 4.85 -10.31
N PRO A 77 -1.93 3.51 -10.15
CA PRO A 77 -2.88 2.75 -9.35
C PRO A 77 -2.98 3.28 -7.91
N LEU A 78 -4.17 3.17 -7.30
CA LEU A 78 -4.39 3.58 -5.92
C LEU A 78 -3.54 2.69 -5.00
N VAL A 79 -2.91 3.26 -3.97
CA VAL A 79 -2.13 2.52 -2.98
C VAL A 79 -2.87 2.57 -1.66
N PRO A 80 -3.31 1.43 -1.07
CA PRO A 80 -3.94 1.42 0.24
C PRO A 80 -2.94 1.81 1.33
N SER A 81 -3.43 2.49 2.36
CA SER A 81 -2.60 2.84 3.52
C SER A 81 -2.35 1.63 4.40
N LEU A 82 -1.26 1.68 5.17
CA LEU A 82 -0.99 0.66 6.18
C LEU A 82 -2.11 0.58 7.22
N GLN A 83 -2.75 1.70 7.57
CA GLN A 83 -3.90 1.71 8.48
C GLN A 83 -5.08 0.91 7.90
N LEU A 84 -5.36 1.07 6.61
CA LEU A 84 -6.41 0.30 5.95
C LEU A 84 -6.08 -1.20 5.90
N ILE A 85 -4.84 -1.54 5.53
CA ILE A 85 -4.37 -2.93 5.50
C ILE A 85 -4.39 -3.56 6.90
N HIS A 86 -4.09 -2.80 7.96
CA HIS A 86 -4.15 -3.33 9.33
C HIS A 86 -5.59 -3.65 9.76
N MET A 87 -6.58 -2.90 9.28
CA MET A 87 -8.00 -3.20 9.52
C MET A 87 -8.51 -4.35 8.64
N TYR A 88 -8.05 -4.42 7.39
CA TYR A 88 -8.48 -5.42 6.41
C TYR A 88 -7.25 -6.08 5.76
N PRO A 89 -6.57 -7.01 6.48
CA PRO A 89 -5.28 -7.56 6.05
C PRO A 89 -5.36 -8.43 4.80
N ASP A 90 -6.55 -8.88 4.43
CA ASP A 90 -6.75 -9.82 3.32
C ASP A 90 -7.12 -9.12 2.01
N ILE A 91 -7.12 -7.77 1.96
CA ILE A 91 -7.37 -7.03 0.71
C ILE A 91 -6.17 -7.06 -0.26
N LEU A 92 -5.00 -7.51 0.22
CA LEU A 92 -3.78 -7.70 -0.56
C LEU A 92 -3.13 -9.04 -0.22
N GLU A 93 -2.49 -9.64 -1.22
CA GLU A 93 -1.57 -10.75 -1.00
C GLU A 93 -0.40 -10.35 -0.09
N LYS A 94 0.14 -11.31 0.66
CA LYS A 94 1.17 -11.09 1.68
C LYS A 94 2.51 -11.64 1.21
N ALA A 95 3.56 -10.82 1.31
CA ALA A 95 4.95 -11.24 1.11
C ALA A 95 5.74 -10.99 2.40
N GLN A 96 6.19 -12.05 3.07
CA GLN A 96 6.97 -11.93 4.30
C GLN A 96 8.46 -11.91 3.99
N VAL A 97 9.16 -10.95 4.60
CA VAL A 97 10.62 -10.90 4.60
C VAL A 97 11.20 -11.43 5.91
N ASP A 98 12.44 -11.89 5.86
CA ASP A 98 13.19 -12.26 7.06
C ASP A 98 13.53 -11.07 7.96
N ARG A 99 13.93 -11.39 9.20
CA ARG A 99 14.37 -10.40 10.21
C ARG A 99 15.47 -9.45 9.73
N GLY A 100 16.41 -9.92 8.91
CA GLY A 100 17.54 -9.12 8.43
C GLY A 100 17.11 -7.98 7.51
N ALA A 101 16.03 -8.17 6.74
CA ALA A 101 15.48 -7.18 5.83
C ALA A 101 14.69 -6.06 6.54
N ILE A 102 14.08 -6.33 7.70
CA ILE A 102 13.13 -5.44 8.40
C ILE A 102 13.67 -4.00 8.52
N LYS A 103 14.88 -3.82 9.07
CA LYS A 103 15.45 -2.49 9.31
C LYS A 103 15.62 -1.69 8.01
N TYR A 104 15.92 -2.36 6.90
CA TYR A 104 16.13 -1.72 5.60
C TYR A 104 14.80 -1.32 4.98
N VAL A 105 13.77 -2.17 5.06
CA VAL A 105 12.42 -1.86 4.59
C VAL A 105 11.87 -0.64 5.34
N LEU A 106 12.00 -0.61 6.67
CA LEU A 106 11.60 0.52 7.52
C LEU A 106 12.48 1.78 7.34
N SER A 107 13.57 1.68 6.57
CA SER A 107 14.39 2.82 6.14
C SER A 107 14.10 3.25 4.69
N GLY A 108 13.08 2.67 4.05
CA GLY A 108 12.67 3.03 2.69
C GLY A 108 13.37 2.27 1.57
N ALA A 109 14.06 1.15 1.86
CA ALA A 109 14.71 0.32 0.85
C ALA A 109 13.73 -0.60 0.11
N ASN A 110 14.03 -0.88 -1.15
CA ASN A 110 13.34 -1.94 -1.90
C ASN A 110 13.66 -3.32 -1.32
N ILE A 111 12.80 -4.30 -1.60
CA ILE A 111 12.98 -5.65 -1.09
C ILE A 111 13.71 -6.48 -2.15
N MET A 112 14.84 -7.04 -1.75
CA MET A 112 15.68 -7.87 -2.61
C MET A 112 15.21 -9.33 -2.57
N CYS A 113 15.34 -10.06 -3.67
CA CYS A 113 14.91 -11.46 -3.76
C CYS A 113 15.45 -12.37 -2.63
N PRO A 114 16.73 -12.27 -2.19
CA PRO A 114 17.23 -13.06 -1.06
C PRO A 114 16.48 -12.84 0.26
N GLY A 115 15.90 -11.64 0.46
CA GLY A 115 15.08 -11.34 1.64
C GLY A 115 13.68 -11.96 1.58
N LEU A 116 13.30 -12.56 0.45
CA LEU A 116 11.99 -13.19 0.20
C LEU A 116 12.08 -14.71 0.03
N THR A 117 13.30 -15.28 0.04
CA THR A 117 13.57 -16.71 -0.19
C THR A 117 14.39 -17.36 0.93
N SER A 118 14.79 -16.59 1.94
CA SER A 118 15.50 -17.06 3.12
C SER A 118 14.57 -17.85 4.05
N ALA A 119 15.14 -18.53 5.05
CA ALA A 119 14.39 -19.40 5.96
C ALA A 119 13.30 -18.69 6.78
N GLY A 120 13.44 -17.38 7.03
CA GLY A 120 12.44 -16.56 7.73
C GLY A 120 11.46 -15.85 6.80
N ALA A 121 11.67 -15.93 5.48
CA ALA A 121 10.80 -15.35 4.49
C ALA A 121 9.67 -16.32 4.09
N HIS A 122 8.56 -15.77 3.62
CA HIS A 122 7.45 -16.57 3.13
C HIS A 122 6.74 -15.83 1.99
N LEU A 123 6.59 -16.52 0.86
CA LEU A 123 5.79 -16.10 -0.28
C LEU A 123 4.64 -17.09 -0.43
N PRO A 124 3.45 -16.67 -0.91
CA PRO A 124 2.35 -17.57 -1.15
C PRO A 124 2.73 -18.73 -2.09
N ASP A 125 2.00 -19.83 -1.96
CA ASP A 125 2.22 -21.04 -2.77
C ASP A 125 1.80 -20.82 -4.23
N HIS A 126 0.82 -19.95 -4.47
CA HIS A 126 0.43 -19.55 -5.82
C HIS A 126 1.33 -18.44 -6.37
N ASN A 127 1.43 -18.34 -7.70
CA ASN A 127 2.23 -17.30 -8.33
C ASN A 127 1.54 -15.94 -8.25
N ILE A 128 2.21 -14.97 -7.64
CA ILE A 128 1.84 -13.56 -7.73
C ILE A 128 2.56 -12.97 -8.95
N GLU A 129 1.79 -12.48 -9.92
CA GLU A 129 2.33 -11.87 -11.13
C GLU A 129 3.11 -10.59 -10.86
N ARG A 130 4.02 -10.25 -11.77
CA ARG A 130 4.74 -8.97 -11.80
C ARG A 130 3.76 -7.80 -11.91
N GLY A 131 4.00 -6.73 -11.17
CA GLY A 131 3.14 -5.54 -11.16
C GLY A 131 1.96 -5.65 -10.20
N THR A 132 1.87 -6.73 -9.42
CA THR A 132 0.85 -6.92 -8.38
C THR A 132 1.24 -6.19 -7.11
N MET A 133 0.27 -5.51 -6.50
CA MET A 133 0.48 -4.84 -5.22
C MET A 133 0.37 -5.85 -4.08
N VAL A 134 1.30 -5.78 -3.12
CA VAL A 134 1.40 -6.72 -2.00
C VAL A 134 1.61 -5.99 -0.69
N SER A 135 1.08 -6.57 0.37
CA SER A 135 1.44 -6.21 1.74
C SER A 135 2.75 -6.91 2.11
N VAL A 136 3.68 -6.16 2.72
CA VAL A 136 4.99 -6.68 3.12
C VAL A 136 4.97 -6.94 4.62
N MET A 137 5.06 -8.22 4.99
CA MET A 137 5.04 -8.72 6.36
C MET A 137 6.47 -8.86 6.89
N ALA A 138 6.63 -8.71 8.19
CA ALA A 138 7.89 -8.99 8.88
C ALA A 138 7.79 -10.32 9.63
N GLU A 139 8.83 -11.14 9.56
CA GLU A 139 8.92 -12.37 10.33
C GLU A 139 8.61 -12.12 11.83
N GLY A 140 7.62 -12.84 12.36
CA GLY A 140 7.19 -12.72 13.75
C GLY A 140 6.37 -11.48 14.08
N LYS A 141 5.76 -10.82 13.09
CA LYS A 141 4.83 -9.68 13.27
C LYS A 141 3.49 -9.96 12.60
N GLU A 142 2.42 -9.53 13.25
CA GLU A 142 1.04 -9.72 12.77
C GLU A 142 0.63 -8.69 11.71
N HIS A 143 1.15 -7.46 11.82
CA HIS A 143 0.77 -6.34 10.97
C HIS A 143 1.78 -6.12 9.85
N ALA A 144 1.28 -5.74 8.67
CA ALA A 144 2.11 -5.34 7.55
C ALA A 144 3.00 -4.15 7.93
N MET A 145 4.28 -4.21 7.58
CA MET A 145 5.21 -3.10 7.83
C MET A 145 5.38 -2.20 6.60
N ALA A 146 4.96 -2.66 5.43
CA ALA A 146 5.10 -1.91 4.19
C ALA A 146 4.07 -2.35 3.14
N VAL A 147 3.95 -1.53 2.09
CA VAL A 147 3.23 -1.84 0.85
C VAL A 147 4.20 -1.72 -0.30
N GLY A 148 4.17 -2.68 -1.20
CA GLY A 148 5.04 -2.71 -2.37
C GLY A 148 4.34 -3.22 -3.62
N ILE A 149 5.05 -3.14 -4.74
CA ILE A 149 4.64 -3.71 -6.02
C ILE A 149 5.68 -4.72 -6.49
N THR A 150 5.25 -5.92 -6.90
CA THR A 150 6.15 -6.96 -7.36
C THR A 150 6.90 -6.51 -8.62
N LYS A 151 8.23 -6.49 -8.53
CA LYS A 151 9.10 -6.20 -9.67
C LYS A 151 9.42 -7.46 -10.46
N MET A 152 9.30 -8.63 -9.85
CA MET A 152 9.40 -9.96 -10.44
C MET A 152 8.21 -10.79 -9.94
N SER A 153 7.75 -11.78 -10.69
CA SER A 153 6.74 -12.71 -10.16
C SER A 153 7.32 -13.51 -8.99
N THR A 154 6.49 -14.10 -8.12
CA THR A 154 7.02 -14.90 -7.01
C THR A 154 7.80 -16.13 -7.47
N ASP A 155 7.44 -16.71 -8.63
CA ASP A 155 8.20 -17.81 -9.23
C ASP A 155 9.57 -17.35 -9.75
N GLU A 156 9.63 -16.16 -10.36
CA GLU A 156 10.90 -15.53 -10.75
C GLU A 156 11.76 -15.20 -9.52
N ILE A 157 11.16 -14.69 -8.44
CA ILE A 157 11.86 -14.37 -7.19
C ILE A 157 12.50 -15.63 -6.59
N LYS A 158 11.72 -16.73 -6.51
CA LYS A 158 12.17 -18.03 -5.98
C LYS A 158 13.30 -18.62 -6.83
N SER A 159 13.18 -18.57 -8.16
CA SER A 159 14.12 -19.21 -9.10
C SER A 159 15.41 -18.41 -9.34
N VAL A 160 15.32 -17.09 -9.53
CA VAL A 160 16.47 -16.22 -9.84
C VAL A 160 17.24 -15.85 -8.57
N ASN A 161 16.52 -15.62 -7.47
CA ASN A 161 17.06 -15.24 -6.16
C ASN A 161 18.10 -14.09 -6.18
N LYS A 162 17.94 -13.14 -7.09
CA LYS A 162 18.84 -11.98 -7.26
C LYS A 162 18.08 -10.77 -7.76
N GLY A 163 18.50 -9.58 -7.33
CA GLY A 163 17.90 -8.31 -7.75
C GLY A 163 16.74 -7.88 -6.86
N ILE A 164 15.99 -6.87 -7.33
CA ILE A 164 14.83 -6.32 -6.63
C ILE A 164 13.63 -7.19 -6.94
N GLY A 165 13.04 -7.79 -5.90
CA GLY A 165 11.80 -8.57 -6.02
C GLY A 165 10.56 -7.70 -5.88
N ILE A 166 10.58 -6.70 -5.00
CA ILE A 166 9.45 -5.80 -4.74
C ILE A 166 9.96 -4.35 -4.62
N ASP A 167 9.38 -3.44 -5.40
CA ASP A 167 9.58 -2.00 -5.28
C ASP A 167 8.72 -1.45 -4.12
N LEU A 168 9.34 -0.68 -3.22
CA LEU A 168 8.67 -0.17 -2.03
C LEU A 168 7.83 1.08 -2.33
N LEU A 169 6.55 1.06 -1.92
CA LEU A 169 5.63 2.18 -2.05
C LEU A 169 5.50 2.97 -0.74
N LEU A 170 5.17 2.28 0.35
CA LEU A 170 4.91 2.83 1.69
C LEU A 170 5.57 1.96 2.75
N TYR A 171 5.93 2.53 3.89
CA TYR A 171 6.44 1.77 5.04
C TYR A 171 6.04 2.41 6.37
N LEU A 172 6.04 1.60 7.42
CA LEU A 172 5.69 2.05 8.76
C LEU A 172 6.70 3.08 9.25
N GLY A 173 6.23 4.24 9.69
CA GLY A 173 7.09 5.35 10.11
C GLY A 173 7.60 6.23 8.98
N ASP A 174 7.15 6.01 7.74
CA ASP A 174 7.37 6.96 6.65
C ASP A 174 6.75 8.33 6.95
N PRO A 175 7.11 9.39 6.19
CA PRO A 175 6.62 10.72 6.48
C PRO A 175 5.10 10.85 6.45
N VAL A 176 4.39 10.07 5.64
CA VAL A 176 2.93 10.11 5.56
C VAL A 176 2.27 9.38 6.72
N TRP A 177 2.85 8.27 7.18
CA TRP A 177 2.42 7.58 8.39
C TRP A 177 2.34 8.53 9.60
N LYS A 178 3.24 9.53 9.64
CA LYS A 178 3.32 10.51 10.73
C LYS A 178 2.38 11.71 10.57
N VAL A 179 1.76 11.89 9.40
CA VAL A 179 0.89 13.06 9.17
C VAL A 179 -0.52 12.77 9.65
N VAL A 180 -0.98 13.64 10.54
CA VAL A 180 -2.40 13.82 10.86
C VAL A 180 -2.92 14.91 9.92
N VAL A 181 -3.96 14.59 9.15
CA VAL A 181 -4.65 15.57 8.31
C VAL A 181 -5.96 15.93 9.01
N ASP A 182 -5.91 16.99 9.82
CA ASP A 182 -7.10 17.63 10.42
C ASP A 182 -8.00 18.24 9.34
#